data_AF-A0A143YCQ5-F1
#
_entry.id   AF-A0A143YCQ5-F1
#
_cell.length_a   1.000
_cell.length_b   1.000
_cell.length_c   1.000
_cell.angle_alpha   90.00
_cell.angle_beta   90.00
_cell.angle_gamma   90.00
#
_symmetry.space_group_name_H-M   'P 1'
#
loop_
_entity.id
_entity.type
_entity.pdbx_description
1 polymer ?
#
loop_
_entity_poly.entity_id
_entity_poly.type
_entity_poly.pdbx_seq_one_letter_code
_entity_poly.pdbx_strand_id
1 'polypeptide(L)'
;MKLTKEQISTCKKMEENGGPKSYAGAMLYHQYKLQKEQIIIAKNTGEEKLKDQLVQKVQDIQMLGNEIEDKHQQLGKKKIELEALIEAIGMLND
;
A
#
# COMPACT_ATOMS: atom_id res chain seq x y z
N MET A 1 19.06 21.76 9.30
CA MET A 1 20.31 21.60 8.52
C MET A 1 20.47 20.12 8.19
N LYS A 2 20.65 19.73 6.93
CA LYS A 2 20.78 18.33 6.48
C LYS A 2 22.26 17.96 6.41
N LEU A 3 22.64 16.78 6.92
CA LEU A 3 24.05 16.35 6.89
C LEU A 3 24.48 15.98 5.47
N THR A 4 25.74 16.25 5.14
CA THR A 4 26.35 15.78 3.89
C THR A 4 26.65 14.29 3.94
N LYS A 5 26.92 13.68 2.78
CA LYS A 5 27.30 12.27 2.70
C LYS A 5 28.59 11.99 3.47
N GLU A 6 29.58 12.89 3.41
CA GLU A 6 30.83 12.73 4.17
C GLU A 6 30.59 12.83 5.68
N GLN A 7 29.73 13.75 6.13
CA GLN A 7 29.36 13.89 7.54
C GLN A 7 28.63 12.65 8.07
N ILE A 8 27.74 12.08 7.26
CA ILE A 8 27.06 10.81 7.59
C ILE A 8 28.07 9.66 7.70
N SER A 9 28.99 9.54 6.75
CA SER A 9 30.06 8.53 6.78
C SER A 9 30.93 8.66 8.04
N THR A 10 31.27 9.90 8.40
CA THR A 10 32.01 10.22 9.62
C THR A 10 31.25 9.79 10.88
N CYS A 11 29.95 10.04 10.95
CA CYS A 11 29.12 9.61 12.09
C CYS A 11 28.97 8.10 12.19
N LYS A 12 28.90 7.38 11.06
CA LYS A 12 28.92 5.90 11.05
C LYS A 12 30.22 5.35 11.63
N LYS A 13 31.36 5.92 11.23
CA LYS A 13 32.66 5.58 11.84
C LYS A 13 32.70 5.91 13.33
N MET A 14 32.03 6.98 13.78
CA MET A 14 31.91 7.26 15.22
C MET A 14 31.09 6.16 15.93
N GLU A 15 29.98 5.67 15.36
CA GLU A 15 29.23 4.53 15.91
C GLU A 15 30.11 3.29 16.09
N GLU A 16 30.86 2.93 15.06
CA GLU A 16 31.77 1.77 15.07
C GLU A 16 32.88 1.90 16.11
N ASN A 17 33.34 3.11 16.39
CA ASN A 17 34.45 3.40 17.31
C ASN A 17 34.01 3.73 18.75
N GLY A 18 32.76 3.44 19.11
CA GLY A 18 32.25 3.66 20.47
C GLY A 18 31.84 5.10 20.79
N GLY A 19 31.64 5.93 19.76
CA GLY A 19 31.08 7.27 19.87
C GLY A 19 32.05 8.42 19.53
N PRO A 20 31.59 9.67 19.68
CA PRO A 20 32.38 10.86 19.38
C PRO A 20 33.48 11.08 20.42
N LYS A 21 34.70 11.38 19.95
CA LYS A 21 35.87 11.66 20.82
C LYS A 21 36.14 13.15 21.04
N SER A 22 35.30 14.02 20.49
CA SER A 22 35.43 15.47 20.59
C SER A 22 34.06 16.13 20.72
N TYR A 23 34.04 17.34 21.26
CA TYR A 23 32.81 18.12 21.40
C TYR A 23 32.14 18.41 20.04
N ALA A 24 32.91 18.82 19.03
CA ALA A 24 32.40 19.02 17.68
C ALA A 24 31.84 17.72 17.07
N GLY A 25 32.51 16.59 17.34
CA GLY A 25 32.01 15.27 16.96
C GLY A 25 30.71 14.92 17.67
N ALA A 26 30.57 15.27 18.95
CA ALA A 26 29.36 15.01 19.73
C ALA A 26 28.15 15.79 19.20
N MET A 27 28.35 17.06 18.86
CA MET A 27 27.32 17.89 18.23
C MET A 27 26.89 17.34 16.86
N LEU A 28 27.86 16.98 16.02
CA LEU A 28 27.59 16.38 14.71
C LEU A 28 26.85 15.05 14.85
N TYR A 29 27.29 14.21 15.78
CA TYR A 29 26.73 12.89 16.03
C TYR A 29 25.31 12.97 16.61
N HIS A 30 25.02 13.94 17.47
CA HIS A 30 23.67 14.21 17.96
C HIS A 30 22.73 14.58 16.80
N GLN A 31 23.17 15.47 15.91
CA GLN A 31 22.38 15.85 14.73
C GLN A 31 22.16 14.66 13.77
N TYR A 32 23.15 13.78 13.65
CA TYR A 32 23.02 12.52 12.90
C TYR A 32 21.97 11.60 13.49
N LYS A 33 21.95 11.41 14.82
CA LYS A 33 20.92 10.59 15.50
C LYS A 33 19.52 11.13 15.26
N LEU A 34 19.31 12.43 15.42
CA LEU A 34 18.01 13.07 15.18
C LEU A 34 17.53 12.86 13.74
N GLN A 35 18.41 13.02 12.74
CA GLN A 35 18.05 12.77 11.34
C GLN A 35 17.75 11.29 11.06
N LYS A 36 18.52 10.37 11.65
CA LYS A 36 18.31 8.92 11.51
C LYS A 36 16.95 8.51 12.09
N GLU A 37 16.60 9.02 13.25
CA GLU A 37 15.31 8.79 13.90
C GLU A 37 14.14 9.37 13.09
N GLN A 38 14.26 10.60 12.59
CA GLN A 38 13.26 11.21 11.71
C GLN A 38 13.02 10.38 10.43
N ILE A 39 14.08 9.82 9.84
CA ILE A 39 13.96 8.94 8.66
C ILE A 39 13.23 7.65 9.01
N ILE A 40 13.53 7.04 10.17
CA ILE A 40 12.85 5.82 10.63
C ILE A 40 11.36 6.09 10.85
N ILE A 41 11.02 7.19 11.54
CA ILE A 41 9.62 7.59 11.75
C ILE A 41 8.92 7.79 10.41
N ALA A 42 9.50 8.57 9.50
CA ALA A 42 8.92 8.83 8.19
C ALA A 42 8.72 7.54 7.37
N LYS A 43 9.68 6.61 7.44
CA LYS A 43 9.58 5.30 6.80
C LYS A 43 8.43 4.49 7.39
N ASN A 44 8.36 4.35 8.72
CA ASN A 44 7.33 3.57 9.39
C ASN A 44 5.93 4.15 9.12
N THR A 45 5.76 5.47 9.22
CA THR A 45 4.48 6.13 8.87
C THR A 45 4.12 5.94 7.39
N GLY A 46 5.12 5.95 6.49
CA GLY A 46 4.90 5.65 5.08
C GLY A 46 4.45 4.21 4.84
N GLU A 47 5.08 3.24 5.51
CA GLU A 47 4.73 1.82 5.44
C GLU A 47 3.34 1.55 6.02
N GLU A 48 2.97 2.16 7.15
CA GLU A 48 1.63 2.07 7.72
C GLU A 48 0.56 2.63 6.77
N LYS A 49 0.78 3.81 6.21
CA LYS A 49 -0.15 4.40 5.22
C LYS A 49 -0.31 3.53 3.99
N LEU A 50 0.78 2.96 3.48
CA LEU A 50 0.73 2.06 2.33
C LEU A 50 -0.06 0.78 2.67
N LYS A 51 0.16 0.22 3.86
CA LYS A 51 -0.56 -0.95 4.35
C LYS A 51 -2.07 -0.69 4.43
N ASP A 52 -2.48 0.44 5.00
CA ASP A 52 -3.89 0.81 5.10
C ASP A 52 -4.53 0.99 3.72
N GLN A 53 -3.84 1.65 2.79
CA GLN A 53 -4.29 1.78 1.41
C GLN A 53 -4.43 0.44 0.69
N LEU A 54 -3.51 -0.51 0.94
CA LEU A 54 -3.59 -1.85 0.38
C LEU A 54 -4.78 -2.62 0.94
N VAL A 55 -5.02 -2.56 2.25
CA VAL A 55 -6.18 -3.20 2.88
C VAL A 55 -7.48 -2.67 2.28
N GLN A 56 -7.62 -1.35 2.15
CA GLN A 56 -8.80 -0.74 1.52
C GLN A 56 -8.98 -1.22 0.08
N LYS A 57 -7.91 -1.24 -0.73
CA LYS A 57 -7.99 -1.71 -2.12
C LYS A 57 -8.38 -3.19 -2.22
N VAL A 58 -7.92 -4.04 -1.30
CA VAL A 58 -8.32 -5.45 -1.26
C VAL A 58 -9.82 -5.56 -0.97
N GLN A 59 -10.34 -4.79 -0.02
CA GLN A 59 -11.77 -4.75 0.29
C GLN A 59 -12.60 -4.28 -0.91
N ASP A 60 -12.15 -3.22 -1.60
CA ASP A 60 -12.81 -2.71 -2.80
C ASP A 60 -12.86 -3.78 -3.90
N ILE A 61 -11.75 -4.51 -4.12
CA ILE A 61 -11.69 -5.61 -5.10
C ILE A 61 -12.65 -6.74 -4.73
N GLN A 62 -12.72 -7.11 -3.45
CA GLN A 62 -13.63 -8.16 -2.98
C GLN A 62 -15.10 -7.75 -3.18
N MET A 63 -15.44 -6.51 -2.86
CA MET A 63 -16.79 -5.97 -3.06
C MET A 63 -17.17 -5.98 -4.55
N LEU A 64 -16.28 -5.51 -5.43
CA LEU A 64 -16.50 -5.55 -6.88
C LEU A 64 -16.61 -6.99 -7.40
N GLY A 65 -15.85 -7.93 -6.84
CA GLY A 65 -15.97 -9.36 -7.16
C GLY A 65 -17.37 -9.89 -6.89
N ASN A 66 -17.93 -9.58 -5.71
CA ASN A 66 -19.29 -9.97 -5.35
C ASN A 66 -20.33 -9.33 -6.27
N GLU A 67 -20.18 -8.03 -6.61
CA GLU A 67 -21.09 -7.36 -7.53
C GLU A 67 -21.08 -7.98 -8.94
N ILE A 68 -19.91 -8.41 -9.41
CA ILE A 68 -19.77 -9.10 -10.70
C ILE A 68 -20.49 -10.45 -10.64
N GLU A 69 -20.32 -11.22 -9.57
CA GLU A 69 -20.99 -12.50 -9.40
C GLU A 69 -22.52 -12.35 -9.39
N ASP A 70 -23.03 -11.39 -8.62
CA ASP A 70 -24.47 -11.08 -8.56
C ASP A 70 -25.02 -10.70 -9.94
N LYS A 71 -24.30 -9.83 -10.67
CA LYS A 71 -24.69 -9.45 -12.04
C LYS A 71 -24.66 -10.64 -12.99
N HIS A 72 -23.68 -11.53 -12.85
CA HIS A 72 -23.58 -12.72 -13.67
C HIS A 72 -24.77 -13.67 -13.44
N GLN A 73 -25.16 -13.88 -12.18
CA GLN A 73 -26.34 -14.68 -11.83
C GLN A 73 -27.63 -14.06 -12.39
N GLN A 74 -27.78 -12.74 -12.28
CA GLN A 74 -28.94 -12.03 -12.84
C GLN A 74 -29.02 -12.15 -14.36
N LEU A 75 -27.88 -12.03 -15.06
CA LEU A 75 -27.80 -12.23 -16.50
C LEU A 75 -28.17 -13.66 -16.89
N GLY A 76 -27.71 -14.67 -16.14
CA GLY A 76 -28.08 -16.07 -16.35
C GLY A 76 -29.59 -16.29 -16.27
N LYS A 77 -30.25 -15.73 -15.25
CA LYS A 77 -31.73 -15.81 -15.10
C LYS A 77 -32.45 -15.17 -16.30
N LYS A 78 -32.05 -13.95 -16.67
CA LYS A 78 -32.64 -13.24 -17.83
C LYS A 78 -32.44 -14.00 -19.14
N LYS A 79 -31.31 -14.68 -19.31
CA LYS A 79 -31.05 -15.50 -20.50
C LYS A 79 -32.02 -16.67 -20.57
N ILE A 80 -32.24 -17.39 -19.46
CA ILE A 80 -33.19 -18.50 -19.39
C ILE A 80 -34.62 -18.00 -19.68
N GLU A 81 -35.04 -16.88 -19.09
CA GLU A 81 -36.34 -16.26 -19.35
C GLU A 81 -36.52 -15.92 -20.84
N LEU A 82 -35.48 -15.37 -21.47
CA LEU A 82 -35.51 -15.02 -22.89
C LEU A 82 -35.60 -16.27 -23.79
N GLU A 83 -34.84 -17.32 -23.48
CA GLU A 83 -34.90 -18.59 -24.21
C GLU A 83 -36.31 -19.20 -24.15
N ALA A 84 -36.93 -19.22 -22.96
CA ALA A 84 -38.30 -19.70 -22.80
C ALA A 84 -39.34 -18.87 -23.58
N LEU A 85 -39.17 -17.54 -23.64
CA LEU A 85 -40.04 -16.67 -24.43
C LEU A 85 -39.88 -16.93 -25.94
N ILE A 86 -38.66 -17.17 -26.42
CA ILE A 86 -38.40 -17.50 -27.82
C ILE A 86 -39.07 -18.83 -28.19
N GLU A 87 -38.94 -19.85 -27.34
CA GLU A 87 -39.59 -21.15 -27.55
C GLU A 87 -41.12 -21.02 -27.61
N ALA A 88 -41.72 -20.26 -26.69
CA ALA A 88 -43.15 -20.03 -26.66
C ALA A 88 -43.66 -19.31 -27.93
N ILE A 89 -42.90 -18.33 -28.44
CA ILE A 89 -43.22 -17.65 -29.71
C ILE A 89 -43.12 -18.63 -30.88
N GLY A 90 -42.12 -19.50 -30.89
CA GLY A 90 -41.99 -20.56 -31.90
C GLY A 90 -43.23 -21.46 -31.94
N MET A 91 -43.68 -21.93 -30.77
CA MET A 91 -44.88 -22.77 -30.66
C MET A 91 -46.19 -22.06 -31.05
N LEU A 92 -46.25 -20.73 -30.98
CA LEU A 92 -47.43 -19.95 -31.38
C LEU A 92 -47.46 -19.63 -32.87
N ASN A 93 -46.33 -19.75 -33.57
CA ASN A 93 -46.20 -19.46 -35.00
C ASN A 93 -46.27 -20.70 -35.90
N ASP A 94 -46.27 -21.89 -35.32
CA ASP A 94 -46.54 -23.20 -35.97
C ASP A 94 -48.04 -23.55 -35.91
#